data_AF-I2BB64-F1
#
_entry.id   AF-I2BB64-F1
#
_cell.length_a   1.000
_cell.length_b   1.000
_cell.length_c   1.000
_cell.angle_alpha   90.00
_cell.angle_beta   90.00
_cell.angle_gamma   90.00
#
_symmetry.space_group_name_H-M   'P 1'
#
loop_
_entity.id
_entity.type
_entity.pdbx_description
1 polymer ?
#
loop_
_entity_poly.entity_id
_entity_poly.type
_entity_poly.pdbx_seq_one_letter_code
_entity_poly.pdbx_strand_id
1 'polypeptide(L)'
;MLRRLFPLAIFFIMAKEQTDRTTLDLFADERRPGRPKTNPLSRDEQLRINKRNQLKRDKSRGLKRVELKLNSDAVDALNQLAEARSISRSELIETMLMDLLSDTLRKTPSR
;
A
#
# COMPACT_ATOMS: atom_id res chain seq x y z
N MET A 1 -37.14 6.31 -10.43
CA MET A 1 -37.34 5.83 -9.05
C MET A 1 -35.96 5.56 -8.45
N LEU A 2 -35.50 6.44 -7.55
CA LEU A 2 -34.14 6.48 -7.02
C LEU A 2 -34.10 5.74 -5.67
N ARG A 3 -33.24 4.75 -5.48
CA ARG A 3 -32.93 4.23 -4.14
C ARG A 3 -31.45 3.90 -4.00
N ARG A 4 -30.76 4.75 -3.23
CA ARG A 4 -29.48 4.49 -2.58
C ARG A 4 -29.67 3.38 -1.53
N LEU A 5 -28.68 2.50 -1.39
CA LEU A 5 -28.51 1.69 -0.19
C LEU A 5 -27.02 1.47 0.08
N PHE A 6 -26.49 2.11 1.13
CA PHE A 6 -25.25 1.71 1.80
C PHE A 6 -25.59 0.57 2.78
N PRO A 7 -24.66 -0.35 3.07
CA PRO A 7 -24.48 -0.66 4.49
C PRO A 7 -23.05 -0.97 4.98
N LEU A 8 -22.82 -0.47 6.20
CA LEU A 8 -22.16 -1.04 7.39
C LEU A 8 -20.79 -1.73 7.28
N ALA A 9 -19.82 -1.08 7.94
CA ALA A 9 -18.61 -1.71 8.46
C ALA A 9 -18.95 -2.76 9.52
N ILE A 10 -18.41 -3.98 9.37
CA ILE A 10 -18.46 -5.03 10.39
C ILE A 10 -17.01 -5.27 10.85
N PHE A 11 -16.70 -4.80 12.07
CA PHE A 11 -15.50 -5.19 12.80
C PHE A 11 -15.74 -6.57 13.43
N PHE A 12 -15.18 -7.63 12.84
CA PHE A 12 -15.10 -8.93 13.50
C PHE A 12 -13.89 -8.95 14.44
N ILE A 13 -14.12 -8.80 15.75
CA ILE A 13 -13.16 -9.23 16.77
C ILE A 13 -13.35 -10.74 16.95
N MET A 14 -12.31 -11.52 16.66
CA MET A 14 -12.33 -12.97 16.86
C MET A 14 -12.10 -13.32 18.34
N ALA A 15 -13.10 -13.91 18.99
CA ALA A 15 -12.96 -14.56 20.28
C ALA A 15 -12.02 -15.78 20.13
N LYS A 16 -10.91 -15.81 20.87
CA LYS A 16 -9.99 -16.95 20.87
C LYS A 16 -10.43 -17.96 21.90
N GLU A 17 -10.63 -19.20 21.45
CA GLU A 17 -10.91 -20.34 22.30
C GLU A 17 -9.64 -20.80 23.05
N GLN A 18 -9.77 -20.98 24.36
CA GLN A 18 -8.70 -21.28 25.31
C GLN A 18 -8.63 -22.80 25.58
N THR A 19 -8.40 -23.62 24.55
CA THR A 19 -8.17 -25.06 24.74
C THR A 19 -6.68 -25.38 24.71
N ASP A 20 -6.22 -26.21 25.66
CA ASP A 20 -4.82 -26.62 25.77
C ASP A 20 -4.37 -27.35 24.50
N ARG A 21 -3.41 -26.73 23.80
CA ARG A 21 -2.95 -27.15 22.46
C ARG A 21 -1.91 -28.27 22.49
N THR A 22 -1.42 -28.61 23.67
CA THR A 22 -0.26 -29.49 23.89
C THR A 22 -0.64 -30.94 24.14
N THR A 23 -1.82 -31.19 24.71
CA THR A 23 -2.32 -32.55 24.90
C THR A 23 -3.14 -32.94 23.68
N LEU A 24 -2.67 -33.96 22.96
CA LEU A 24 -3.38 -34.55 21.84
C LEU A 24 -4.62 -35.27 22.38
N ASP A 25 -5.80 -34.68 22.18
CA ASP A 25 -7.06 -35.34 22.48
C ASP A 25 -7.33 -36.42 21.42
N LEU A 26 -7.08 -37.68 21.78
CA LEU A 26 -7.19 -38.85 20.91
C LEU A 26 -8.64 -39.23 20.59
N PHE A 27 -9.62 -38.61 21.24
CA PHE A 27 -11.04 -38.91 21.09
C PHE A 27 -11.83 -37.76 20.44
N ALA A 28 -11.16 -36.67 20.03
CA ALA A 28 -11.81 -35.60 19.30
C ALA A 28 -12.04 -36.02 17.83
N ASP A 29 -13.29 -36.32 17.48
CA ASP A 29 -13.69 -36.65 16.10
C ASP A 29 -13.57 -35.45 15.12
N GLU A 30 -13.45 -34.23 15.64
CA GLU A 30 -13.39 -33.01 14.85
C GLU A 30 -11.96 -32.66 14.41
N ARG A 31 -11.76 -32.53 13.09
CA ARG A 31 -10.48 -32.10 12.51
C ARG A 31 -10.21 -30.63 12.85
N ARG A 32 -9.23 -30.37 13.73
CA ARG A 32 -8.77 -29.01 14.02
C ARG A 32 -8.22 -28.35 12.75
N PRO A 33 -8.62 -27.11 12.40
CA PRO A 33 -8.09 -26.43 11.22
C PRO A 33 -6.58 -26.19 11.40
N GLY A 34 -5.79 -26.89 10.58
CA GLY A 34 -4.34 -26.72 10.55
C GLY A 34 -3.92 -25.37 9.97
N ARG A 35 -2.60 -25.11 10.02
CA ARG A 35 -1.96 -23.92 9.41
C ARG A 35 -2.51 -23.69 8.00
N PRO A 36 -2.94 -22.47 7.64
CA PRO A 36 -3.45 -22.17 6.31
C PRO A 36 -2.50 -22.69 5.24
N LYS A 37 -3.05 -23.45 4.29
CA LYS A 37 -2.31 -24.03 3.18
C LYS A 37 -1.54 -22.91 2.47
N THR A 38 -0.24 -23.12 2.26
CA THR A 38 0.62 -22.19 1.50
C THR A 38 -0.07 -21.77 0.21
N ASN A 39 0.15 -20.52 -0.23
CA ASN A 39 -0.53 -19.90 -1.39
C ASN A 39 -0.71 -20.92 -2.53
N PRO A 40 -1.96 -21.17 -3.00
CA PRO A 40 -2.25 -22.18 -4.02
C PRO A 40 -1.62 -21.89 -5.39
N LEU A 41 -1.09 -20.68 -5.60
CA LEU A 41 -0.48 -20.24 -6.83
C LEU A 41 1.03 -20.46 -6.83
N SER A 42 1.58 -20.72 -8.02
CA SER A 42 3.03 -20.68 -8.22
C SER A 42 3.57 -19.26 -7.98
N ARG A 43 4.87 -19.15 -7.67
CA ARG A 43 5.53 -17.85 -7.41
C ARG A 43 5.39 -16.89 -8.59
N ASP A 44 5.49 -17.39 -9.83
CA ASP A 44 5.39 -16.57 -11.03
C ASP A 44 3.98 -16.02 -11.24
N GLU A 45 2.95 -16.84 -11.01
CA GLU A 45 1.56 -16.41 -11.06
C GLU A 45 1.26 -15.38 -9.96
N GLN A 46 1.77 -15.62 -8.75
CA GLN A 46 1.66 -14.68 -7.65
C GLN A 46 2.28 -13.33 -7.99
N LEU A 47 3.47 -13.30 -8.59
CA LEU A 47 4.14 -12.06 -9.01
C LEU A 47 3.31 -11.30 -10.06
N ARG A 48 2.73 -11.99 -11.04
CA ARG A 48 1.86 -11.38 -12.07
C ARG A 48 0.61 -10.75 -11.44
N ILE A 49 -0.05 -11.46 -10.52
CA ILE A 49 -1.25 -10.97 -9.84
C ILE A 49 -0.91 -9.76 -8.94
N ASN A 50 0.18 -9.84 -8.19
CA ASN A 50 0.63 -8.75 -7.33
C ASN A 50 0.92 -7.47 -8.14
N LYS A 51 1.62 -7.60 -9.28
CA LYS A 51 1.89 -6.49 -10.19
C LYS A 51 0.60 -5.90 -10.76
N ARG A 52 -0.35 -6.75 -11.19
CA ARG A 52 -1.65 -6.29 -11.68
C ARG A 52 -2.44 -5.52 -10.61
N ASN A 53 -2.46 -6.02 -9.38
CA ASN A 53 -3.13 -5.37 -8.26
C ASN A 53 -2.45 -4.04 -7.89
N GLN A 54 -1.13 -3.97 -7.93
CA GLN A 54 -0.38 -2.72 -7.76
C GLN A 54 -0.82 -1.69 -8.81
N LEU A 55 -0.79 -2.03 -10.10
CA LEU A 55 -1.20 -1.12 -11.17
C LEU A 55 -2.66 -0.67 -11.03
N LYS A 56 -3.56 -1.57 -10.61
CA LYS A 56 -4.96 -1.23 -10.35
C LYS A 56 -5.09 -0.22 -9.20
N ARG A 57 -4.33 -0.40 -8.11
CA ARG A 57 -4.29 0.54 -6.99
C ARG A 57 -3.72 1.89 -7.40
N ASP A 58 -2.57 1.91 -8.07
CA ASP A 58 -1.93 3.13 -8.56
C ASP A 58 -2.89 3.91 -9.46
N LYS A 59 -3.55 3.23 -10.41
CA LYS A 59 -4.57 3.84 -11.29
C LYS A 59 -5.75 4.41 -10.51
N SER A 60 -6.29 3.65 -9.54
CA SER A 60 -7.44 4.10 -8.74
C SER A 60 -7.13 5.33 -7.88
N ARG A 61 -5.87 5.50 -7.50
CA ARG A 61 -5.39 6.63 -6.70
C ARG A 61 -4.89 7.80 -7.58
N GLY A 62 -4.96 7.67 -8.91
CA GLY A 62 -4.51 8.70 -9.85
C GLY A 62 -3.00 8.87 -9.93
N LEU A 63 -2.19 7.92 -9.43
CA LEU A 63 -0.74 8.02 -9.47
C LEU A 63 -0.25 7.89 -10.91
N LYS A 64 0.62 8.82 -11.32
CA LYS A 64 1.35 8.77 -12.58
C LYS A 64 2.85 8.67 -12.29
N ARG A 65 3.54 7.81 -13.02
CA ARG A 65 4.99 7.66 -12.93
C ARG A 65 5.63 8.61 -13.94
N VAL A 66 6.58 9.42 -13.46
CA VAL A 66 7.38 10.31 -14.30
C VAL A 66 8.83 9.85 -14.17
N GLU A 67 9.48 9.63 -15.29
CA GLU A 67 10.91 9.31 -15.36
C GLU A 67 11.69 10.59 -15.68
N LEU A 68 12.71 10.88 -14.86
CA LEU A 68 13.49 12.10 -14.96
C LEU A 68 14.98 11.74 -15.03
N LYS A 69 15.71 12.37 -15.96
CA LYS A 69 17.17 12.30 -16.02
C LYS A 69 17.73 13.54 -15.34
N LEU A 70 18.60 13.34 -14.35
CA LEU A 70 19.21 14.40 -13.55
C LEU A 70 20.70 14.14 -13.43
N ASN A 71 21.47 15.17 -13.09
CA ASN A 71 22.89 15.03 -12.78
C ASN A 71 23.06 14.18 -11.52
N SER A 72 24.14 13.39 -11.45
CA SER A 72 24.46 12.52 -10.30
C SER A 72 24.45 13.30 -8.98
N ASP A 73 25.13 14.45 -8.98
CA ASP A 73 25.35 15.24 -7.78
C ASP A 73 24.04 15.78 -7.20
N ALA A 74 23.08 16.12 -8.08
CA ALA A 74 21.76 16.55 -7.68
C ALA A 74 20.96 15.40 -7.05
N VAL A 75 21.09 14.18 -7.58
CA VAL A 75 20.44 12.99 -7.01
C VAL A 75 21.01 12.66 -5.63
N ASP A 76 22.32 12.79 -5.45
CA ASP A 76 22.98 12.53 -4.18
C ASP A 76 22.58 13.55 -3.11
N ALA A 77 22.53 14.84 -3.46
CA ALA A 77 22.02 15.88 -2.57
C ALA A 77 20.55 15.62 -2.15
N LEU A 78 19.70 15.18 -3.08
CA LEU A 78 18.31 14.82 -2.78
C LEU A 78 18.22 13.60 -1.84
N ASN A 79 19.08 12.59 -2.01
CA ASN A 79 19.12 11.43 -1.11
C ASN A 79 19.51 11.85 0.31
N GLN A 80 20.56 12.67 0.46
CA GLN A 80 21.02 13.15 1.77
C GLN A 80 19.93 13.97 2.48
N LEU A 81 19.23 14.85 1.75
CA LEU A 81 18.16 15.65 2.32
C LEU A 81 16.94 14.79 2.71
N ALA A 82 16.62 13.76 1.92
CA ALA A 82 15.54 12.82 2.23
C ALA A 82 15.87 12.01 3.50
N GLU A 83 17.11 11.55 3.63
CA GLU A 83 17.61 10.84 4.80
C GLU A 83 17.58 11.73 6.06
N ALA A 84 18.08 12.96 5.95
CA ALA A 84 18.05 13.93 7.04
C ALA A 84 16.63 14.24 7.54
N ARG A 85 15.64 14.17 6.64
CA ARG A 85 14.21 14.36 6.96
C ARG A 85 13.47 13.06 7.30
N SER A 86 14.15 11.91 7.22
CA SER A 86 13.56 10.56 7.41
C SER A 86 12.34 10.29 6.54
N ILE A 87 12.32 10.80 5.31
CA ILE A 87 11.24 10.58 4.33
C ILE A 87 11.79 9.94 3.06
N SER A 88 10.90 9.37 2.24
CA SER A 88 11.33 8.80 0.96
C SER A 88 11.72 9.92 -0.02
N ARG A 89 12.71 9.66 -0.88
CA ARG A 89 13.10 10.61 -1.94
C ARG A 89 11.91 11.03 -2.83
N SER A 90 11.01 10.08 -3.15
CA SER A 90 9.83 10.37 -3.97
C SER A 90 8.88 11.36 -3.29
N GLU A 91 8.68 11.20 -1.98
CA GLU A 91 7.84 12.08 -1.17
C GLU A 91 8.48 13.46 -1.00
N LEU A 92 9.80 13.54 -0.81
CA LEU A 92 10.52 14.81 -0.82
C LEU A 92 10.34 15.57 -2.14
N ILE A 93 10.45 14.87 -3.28
CA ILE A 93 10.26 15.49 -4.59
C ILE A 93 8.81 15.94 -4.78
N GLU A 94 7.83 15.13 -4.37
CA GLU A 94 6.42 15.49 -4.46
C GLU A 94 6.10 16.75 -3.65
N THR A 95 6.58 16.84 -2.41
CA THR A 95 6.36 18.01 -1.55
C THR A 95 6.98 19.27 -2.15
N MET A 96 8.24 19.22 -2.60
CA MET A 96 8.91 20.34 -3.26
C MET A 96 8.18 20.80 -4.52
N LEU A 97 7.69 19.88 -5.35
CA LEU A 97 6.96 20.21 -6.57
C LEU A 97 5.61 20.88 -6.25
N MET A 98 4.89 20.40 -5.25
CA MET A 98 3.62 21.00 -4.83
C MET A 98 3.82 22.41 -4.28
N ASP A 99 4.85 22.61 -3.45
CA ASP A 99 5.20 23.93 -2.91
C ASP A 99 5.52 24.90 -4.04
N LEU A 100 6.39 24.52 -4.98
CA LEU A 100 6.78 25.34 -6.12
C LEU A 100 5.59 25.69 -7.04
N LEU A 101 4.72 24.71 -7.33
CA LEU A 101 3.52 24.93 -8.14
C LEU A 101 2.57 25.91 -7.44
N SER A 102 2.38 25.76 -6.13
CA SER A 102 1.51 26.65 -5.36
C SER A 102 2.02 28.09 -5.36
N ASP A 103 3.33 28.28 -5.21
CA ASP A 103 3.97 29.59 -5.22
C ASP A 103 3.96 30.24 -6.61
N THR A 104 4.14 29.43 -7.65
CA THR A 104 4.07 29.91 -9.03
C THR A 104 2.66 30.39 -9.36
N LEU A 105 1.63 29.60 -9.00
CA LEU A 105 0.23 29.95 -9.22
C LEU A 105 -0.19 31.21 -8.47
N ARG A 106 0.36 31.46 -7.28
CA ARG A 106 0.13 32.71 -6.52
C ARG A 106 0.72 33.94 -7.22
N LYS A 107 1.83 33.77 -7.94
CA LYS A 107 2.59 34.87 -8.56
C LYS A 107 2.15 35.21 -9.97
N THR A 108 1.42 34.35 -10.67
CA THR A 108 0.83 34.67 -11.97
C THR A 108 -0.57 35.25 -11.79
N PRO A 109 -0.78 36.58 -11.83
CA PRO A 109 -2.12 37.11 -11.96
C PRO A 109 -2.71 36.61 -13.29
N SER A 110 -3.95 36.11 -13.22
CA SER A 110 -4.73 35.74 -14.40
C SER A 110 -4.65 36.87 -15.42
N ARG A 111 -4.17 36.56 -16.63
CA ARG A 111 -4.48 37.39 -17.79
C ARG A 111 -5.96 37.32 -18.11
#